data_AF-A0A4D4KXE3-F1
#
_entry.id   AF-A0A4D4KXE3-F1
#
_cell.length_a   1.000
_cell.length_b   1.000
_cell.length_c   1.000
_cell.angle_alpha   90.00
_cell.angle_beta   90.00
_cell.angle_gamma   90.00
#
_symmetry.space_group_name_H-M   'P 1'
#
loop_
_entity.id
_entity.type
_entity.pdbx_description
1 polymer ?
#
loop_
_entity_poly.entity_id
_entity_poly.type
_entity_poly.pdbx_seq_one_letter_code
_entity_poly.pdbx_strand_id
1 'polypeptide(L)'
;MFTLPKVADFTTGDPAAYSIGLSMKKLGGREVWGKSGGRWGYNTGIVSTRDGSRTLVYSVNSTDAKGQEMNTVVRNIMVAAFGNP
;
A
#
# COMPACT_ATOMS: atom_id res chain seq x y z
N MET A 1 16.98 -5.87 2.72
CA MET A 1 16.49 -5.56 1.36
C MET A 1 15.14 -6.25 1.18
N PHE A 2 14.06 -5.51 0.93
CA PHE A 2 12.74 -6.13 0.68
C PHE A 2 12.71 -6.69 -0.74
N THR A 3 12.22 -7.92 -0.92
CA THR A 3 12.11 -8.59 -2.22
C THR A 3 10.82 -9.38 -2.27
N LEU A 4 10.26 -9.52 -3.46
CA LEU A 4 9.09 -10.35 -3.70
C LEU A 4 9.54 -11.77 -4.06
N PRO A 5 8.86 -12.81 -3.53
CA PRO A 5 9.09 -14.17 -4.02
C PRO A 5 8.65 -14.28 -5.49
N LYS A 6 9.33 -15.12 -6.26
CA LYS A 6 9.00 -15.37 -7.67
C LYS A 6 7.90 -16.44 -7.78
N VAL A 7 6.72 -16.11 -7.26
CA VAL A 7 5.53 -16.96 -7.30
C VAL A 7 4.33 -16.13 -7.77
N ALA A 8 3.38 -16.81 -8.41
CA ALA A 8 2.13 -16.19 -8.83
C ALA A 8 1.07 -16.26 -7.71
N ASP A 9 0.21 -15.25 -7.63
CA ASP A 9 -1.01 -15.30 -6.83
C ASP A 9 -1.91 -16.45 -7.32
N PHE A 10 -2.49 -17.21 -6.38
CA PHE A 10 -3.29 -18.38 -6.73
C PHE A 10 -4.61 -18.01 -7.42
N THR A 11 -5.20 -16.87 -7.07
CA THR A 11 -6.51 -16.45 -7.56
C THR A 11 -6.39 -15.61 -8.83
N THR A 12 -5.42 -14.69 -8.90
CA THR A 12 -5.29 -13.78 -10.04
C THR A 12 -4.22 -14.19 -11.05
N GLY A 13 -3.24 -15.01 -10.65
CA GLY A 13 -2.08 -15.34 -11.47
C GLY A 13 -1.02 -14.23 -11.56
N ASP A 14 -1.23 -13.09 -10.90
CA ASP A 14 -0.31 -11.96 -10.91
C ASP A 14 0.99 -12.27 -10.15
N PRO A 15 2.10 -11.57 -10.44
CA PRO A 15 3.30 -11.65 -9.61
C PRO A 15 3.01 -11.30 -8.14
N ALA A 16 3.65 -12.00 -7.21
CA ALA A 16 3.52 -11.72 -5.78
C ALA A 16 3.71 -10.24 -5.45
N ALA A 17 2.79 -9.65 -4.70
CA ALA A 17 2.85 -8.25 -4.25
C ALA A 17 3.08 -8.11 -2.74
N TYR A 18 3.26 -9.22 -2.01
CA TYR A 18 3.45 -9.26 -0.57
C TYR A 18 4.72 -10.04 -0.20
N SER A 19 5.40 -9.60 0.85
CA SER A 19 6.65 -10.19 1.36
C SER A 19 6.59 -10.32 2.90
N ILE A 20 7.64 -9.93 3.60
CA ILE A 20 7.76 -10.00 5.06
C ILE A 20 6.96 -8.91 5.80
N GLY A 21 5.63 -8.97 5.73
CA GLY A 21 4.77 -8.01 6.43
C GLY A 21 4.51 -6.70 5.69
N LEU A 22 5.04 -6.56 4.46
CA LEU A 22 4.87 -5.40 3.61
C LEU A 22 4.33 -5.80 2.23
N SER A 23 3.49 -4.94 1.68
CA SER A 23 3.03 -5.00 0.29
C SER A 23 3.82 -4.03 -0.59
N MET A 24 4.04 -4.40 -1.85
CA MET A 24 4.62 -3.56 -2.89
C MET A 24 3.56 -3.12 -3.89
N LYS A 25 3.60 -1.87 -4.33
CA LYS A 25 2.88 -1.37 -5.51
C LYS A 25 3.79 -0.50 -6.36
N LYS A 26 3.50 -0.41 -7.66
CA LYS A 26 4.08 0.62 -8.53
C LYS A 26 3.15 1.84 -8.52
N LEU A 27 3.69 3.01 -8.16
CA LEU A 27 3.00 4.30 -8.21
C LEU A 27 3.98 5.35 -8.74
N GLY A 28 3.54 6.18 -9.69
CA GLY A 28 4.37 7.18 -10.36
C GLY A 28 5.67 6.63 -10.92
N GLY A 29 5.62 5.41 -11.48
CA GLY A 29 6.76 4.73 -12.09
C GLY A 29 7.79 4.14 -11.12
N ARG A 30 7.53 4.10 -9.80
CA ARG A 30 8.47 3.55 -8.80
C ARG A 30 7.81 2.55 -7.87
N GLU A 31 8.62 1.64 -7.32
CA GLU A 31 8.19 0.73 -6.26
C GLU A 31 7.99 1.48 -4.95
N VAL A 32 6.81 1.33 -4.37
CA VAL A 32 6.48 1.76 -3.01
C VAL A 32 6.12 0.55 -2.17
N TRP A 33 6.57 0.57 -0.92
CA TRP A 33 6.45 -0.53 0.03
C TRP A 33 5.78 -0.05 1.29
N GLY A 34 4.82 -0.80 1.81
CA GLY A 34 4.12 -0.36 3.01
C GLY A 34 3.15 -1.36 3.59
N LYS A 35 2.52 -0.92 4.68
CA LYS A 35 1.48 -1.66 5.38
C LYS A 35 0.33 -0.72 5.71
N SER A 36 -0.88 -1.17 5.43
CA SER A 36 -2.11 -0.53 5.89
C SER A 36 -2.62 -1.17 7.18
N GLY A 37 -3.37 -0.40 7.97
CA GLY A 37 -4.08 -0.84 9.16
C GLY A 37 -5.51 -0.29 9.14
N GLY A 38 -6.46 -1.08 9.61
CA GLY A 38 -7.86 -0.68 9.64
C GLY A 38 -8.53 -1.07 10.95
N ARG A 39 -9.09 -0.10 11.66
CA ARG A 39 -9.97 -0.28 12.82
C ARG A 39 -11.12 0.71 12.69
N TRP A 40 -12.23 0.45 13.38
CA TRP A 40 -13.32 1.42 13.47
C TRP A 40 -12.79 2.78 13.94
N GLY A 41 -13.08 3.82 13.16
CA GLY A 41 -12.58 5.17 13.38
C GLY A 41 -11.21 5.47 12.76
N TYR A 42 -10.50 4.49 12.20
CA TYR A 42 -9.11 4.64 11.75
C TYR A 42 -8.75 3.76 10.54
N ASN A 43 -8.38 4.38 9.43
CA ASN A 43 -7.61 3.77 8.36
C ASN A 43 -6.21 4.39 8.35
N THR A 44 -5.19 3.58 8.60
CA THR A 44 -3.81 4.02 8.76
C THR A 44 -2.90 3.35 7.75
N GLY A 45 -1.76 3.98 7.49
CA GLY A 45 -0.73 3.35 6.67
C GLY A 45 0.63 4.00 6.84
N ILE A 46 1.66 3.18 6.70
CA ILE A 46 3.05 3.60 6.53
C ILE A 46 3.56 3.05 5.21
N VAL A 47 4.05 3.93 4.35
CA VAL A 47 4.49 3.62 2.99
C VAL A 47 5.75 4.39 2.66
N SER A 48 6.69 3.77 1.98
CA SER A 48 7.94 4.42 1.56
C SER A 48 8.38 3.96 0.18
N THR A 49 9.12 4.80 -0.54
CA THR A 49 9.98 4.33 -1.62
C THR A 49 11.02 3.35 -1.08
N ARG A 50 11.51 2.46 -1.95
CA ARG A 50 12.45 1.40 -1.56
C ARG A 50 13.76 1.91 -0.96
N ASP A 51 14.19 3.09 -1.38
CA ASP A 51 15.39 3.80 -0.91
C ASP A 51 15.11 4.72 0.30
N GLY A 52 13.86 4.84 0.75
CA GLY A 52 13.49 5.72 1.85
C GLY A 52 13.41 7.21 1.51
N SER A 53 13.70 7.62 0.27
CA SER A 53 13.75 9.04 -0.12
C SER A 53 12.41 9.76 -0.01
N ARG A 54 11.30 9.01 0.00
CA ARG A 54 9.96 9.53 0.29
C ARG A 54 9.19 8.56 1.18
N THR A 55 8.68 9.07 2.29
CA THR A 55 7.84 8.31 3.23
C THR A 55 6.52 9.04 3.46
N LEU A 56 5.43 8.28 3.47
CA LEU A 56 4.10 8.72 3.80
C LEU A 56 3.62 7.94 5.03
N VAL A 57 3.16 8.67 6.04
CA VAL A 57 2.40 8.12 7.16
C VAL A 57 1.06 8.86 7.20
N TYR A 58 -0.04 8.12 7.29
CA TYR A 58 -1.37 8.70 7.37
C TYR A 58 -2.25 8.00 8.40
N SER A 59 -3.26 8.76 8.86
CA SER A 59 -4.42 8.26 9.59
C SER A 59 -5.64 9.04 9.11
N VAL A 60 -6.66 8.32 8.65
CA VAL A 60 -7.92 8.89 8.17
C VAL A 60 -9.05 8.28 8.98
N ASN A 61 -9.97 9.12 9.46
CA ASN A 61 -11.16 8.63 10.14
C ASN A 61 -12.02 7.83 9.15
N SER A 62 -12.18 6.53 9.40
CA SER A 62 -13.02 5.65 8.58
C SER A 62 -14.13 5.02 9.41
N THR A 63 -15.32 4.93 8.82
CA THR A 63 -16.46 4.19 9.36
C THR A 63 -16.51 2.76 8.83
N ASP A 64 -15.48 2.30 8.13
CA ASP A 64 -15.33 0.90 7.76
C ASP A 64 -14.08 0.31 8.42
N ALA A 65 -14.20 -0.92 8.90
CA ALA A 65 -13.07 -1.70 9.33
C ALA A 65 -12.90 -2.84 8.33
N LYS A 66 -11.74 -2.91 7.67
CA LYS A 66 -11.42 -3.94 6.66
C LYS A 66 -12.39 -3.97 5.47
N GLY A 67 -12.76 -2.80 4.94
CA GLY A 67 -13.44 -2.72 3.64
C GLY A 67 -12.67 -3.48 2.56
N GLN A 68 -13.40 -4.14 1.66
CA GLN A 68 -12.80 -4.86 0.53
C GLN A 68 -12.19 -3.90 -0.51
N GLU A 69 -12.81 -2.73 -0.63
CA GLU A 69 -12.37 -1.67 -1.53
C GLU A 69 -11.42 -0.69 -0.84
N MET A 70 -10.52 -0.09 -1.60
CA MET A 70 -9.64 0.95 -1.07
C MET A 70 -10.43 2.24 -0.85
N ASN A 71 -10.36 2.78 0.37
CA ASN A 71 -10.96 4.07 0.71
C ASN A 71 -10.47 5.19 -0.24
N THR A 72 -11.40 5.94 -0.84
CA THR A 72 -11.10 6.98 -1.85
C THR A 72 -10.17 8.07 -1.33
N VAL A 73 -10.30 8.47 -0.07
CA VAL A 73 -9.43 9.48 0.55
C VAL A 73 -8.01 8.94 0.63
N VAL A 74 -7.84 7.71 1.11
CA VAL A 74 -6.54 7.02 1.16
C VAL A 74 -5.92 6.90 -0.23
N ARG A 75 -6.71 6.52 -1.25
CA ARG A 75 -6.26 6.47 -2.65
C ARG A 75 -5.69 7.81 -3.10
N ASN A 76 -6.42 8.90 -2.86
CA ASN A 76 -6.02 10.23 -3.30
C ASN A 76 -4.75 10.70 -2.59
N ILE A 77 -4.59 10.41 -1.29
CA ILE A 77 -3.37 10.70 -0.54
C ILE A 77 -2.17 9.95 -1.14
N MET A 78 -2.33 8.65 -1.43
CA MET A 78 -1.27 7.82 -2.03
C MET A 78 -0.83 8.35 -3.41
N VAL A 79 -1.79 8.71 -4.27
CA VAL A 79 -1.53 9.29 -5.59
C VAL A 79 -0.88 10.67 -5.48
N ALA A 80 -1.30 11.51 -4.54
CA ALA A 80 -0.65 12.81 -4.32
C ALA A 80 0.81 12.65 -3.87
N ALA A 81 1.11 11.67 -3.01
CA ALA A 81 2.45 11.43 -2.49
C ALA A 81 3.39 10.79 -3.52
N PHE A 82 2.88 9.83 -4.31
CA PHE A 82 3.72 8.97 -5.16
C PHE A 82 3.39 9.04 -6.66
N GLY A 83 2.29 9.66 -7.08
CA GLY A 83 1.85 9.73 -8.47
C GLY A 83 0.85 8.62 -8.86
N ASN A 84 0.28 8.74 -10.06
CA ASN A 84 -0.67 7.76 -10.60
C ASN A 84 0.00 6.40 -10.85
N PRO A 85 -0.73 5.28 -10.72
CA PRO A 85 -0.25 3.94 -11.08
C PRO A 85 0.28 3.86 -12.51
#